data_AF-A0A670ZI70-F1
#
_entry.id   AF-A0A670ZI70-F1
#
_cell.length_a   1.000
_cell.length_b   1.000
_cell.length_c   1.000
_cell.angle_alpha   90.00
_cell.angle_beta   90.00
_cell.angle_gamma   90.00
#
_symmetry.space_group_name_H-M   'P 1'
#
loop_
_entity.id
_entity.type
_entity.pdbx_description
1 polymer ?
#
loop_
_entity_poly.entity_id
_entity_poly.type
_entity_poly.pdbx_seq_one_letter_code
_entity_poly.pdbx_strand_id
1 'polypeptide(L)'
;MLAAGTGNGFGTTAWWGFSPALNLQAMGPPDADLLDDKSSTEHLKLSQNGIPELNILLVGSIDARHILKTMSQMHRQPQRKISFYILENNLEAVSRQLLFLNLALEPPDKMGLQEKSETLLELMGNTLLRNQTAAYLQEKAALFIRYITDSDFQLSNLPVLDFSALKFRERDQLEAIFQFWRNPDPQAFQIKQLWDLRLRQYLGTRYDSRRGVCDWDLTMKLHEHGAITINFHEFFHWRNTGVAFEMREATYDVPNKTLASRRLIRHKGEPIPARGYWGDITTGPYITFGIEAEDPTLLKTINGCPSKLRTRSCHAGDLFIHRMHRKSPCTMSPPYCMN
;
A
#
# COMPACT_ATOMS: atom_id res chain seq x y z
N MET A 1 34.02 -11.28 11.31
CA MET A 1 32.68 -10.75 11.66
C MET A 1 32.04 -10.22 10.39
N LEU A 2 31.05 -10.91 9.82
CA LEU A 2 30.29 -10.44 8.66
C LEU A 2 29.00 -9.80 9.15
N ALA A 3 29.08 -8.54 9.56
CA ALA A 3 27.91 -7.71 9.85
C ALA A 3 27.46 -6.98 8.57
N ALA A 4 27.00 -7.74 7.60
CA ALA A 4 26.22 -7.22 6.48
C ALA A 4 24.98 -8.12 6.41
N GLY A 5 23.85 -7.62 6.93
CA GLY A 5 22.61 -8.38 6.92
C GLY A 5 22.25 -8.70 5.47
N THR A 6 22.32 -9.98 5.11
CA THR A 6 21.79 -10.50 3.84
C THR A 6 20.37 -9.93 3.67
N GLY A 7 20.03 -9.40 2.48
CA GLY A 7 18.72 -8.80 2.15
C GLY A 7 17.49 -9.71 2.37
N ASN A 8 17.69 -10.94 2.89
CA ASN A 8 16.69 -11.89 3.34
C ASN A 8 15.62 -11.30 4.29
N GLY A 9 15.95 -10.24 5.05
CA GLY A 9 15.00 -9.56 5.93
C GLY A 9 13.85 -8.87 5.19
N PHE A 10 14.17 -8.14 4.11
CA PHE A 10 13.19 -7.53 3.20
C PHE A 10 12.35 -8.60 2.50
N GLY A 11 12.97 -9.75 2.29
CA GLY A 11 12.37 -10.83 1.55
C GLY A 11 12.41 -10.64 0.07
N THR A 12 11.41 -11.24 -0.55
CA THR A 12 11.36 -11.42 -1.98
C THR A 12 10.01 -10.97 -2.54
N THR A 13 9.04 -10.61 -1.69
CA THR A 13 7.80 -9.94 -2.06
C THR A 13 7.77 -8.60 -1.33
N ALA A 14 7.65 -7.50 -2.06
CA ALA A 14 7.41 -6.19 -1.45
C ALA A 14 5.90 -5.97 -1.27
N TRP A 15 5.49 -5.45 -0.11
CA TRP A 15 4.09 -5.15 0.22
C TRP A 15 3.81 -3.66 0.44
N TRP A 16 4.88 -2.90 0.60
CA TRP A 16 4.96 -1.45 0.72
C TRP A 16 6.28 -1.03 0.07
N GLY A 17 6.33 0.17 -0.50
CA GLY A 17 7.59 0.71 -1.02
C GLY A 17 8.51 1.27 0.07
N PHE A 18 9.79 1.43 -0.27
CA PHE A 18 10.84 1.90 0.63
C PHE A 18 11.21 3.38 0.42
N SER A 19 10.25 4.17 -0.05
CA SER A 19 10.41 5.62 -0.24
C SER A 19 9.12 6.38 0.08
N PRO A 20 9.16 7.71 0.27
CA PRO A 20 7.95 8.49 0.43
C PRO A 20 7.02 8.47 -0.78
N ALA A 21 5.74 8.78 -0.55
CA ALA A 21 4.76 8.90 -1.62
C ALA A 21 4.94 10.22 -2.41
N LEU A 22 5.07 10.09 -3.72
CA LEU A 22 5.35 11.19 -4.65
C LEU A 22 4.07 11.70 -5.32
N ASN A 23 3.99 13.01 -5.52
CA ASN A 23 2.95 13.63 -6.34
C ASN A 23 3.42 13.67 -7.81
N LEU A 24 2.99 12.70 -8.60
CA LEU A 24 3.56 12.43 -9.92
C LEU A 24 3.25 13.52 -10.96
N GLN A 25 2.16 14.27 -10.77
CA GLN A 25 1.84 15.42 -11.64
C GLN A 25 2.66 16.69 -11.33
N ALA A 26 3.33 16.74 -10.17
CA ALA A 26 4.19 17.85 -9.78
C ALA A 26 5.65 17.61 -10.20
N MET A 27 5.99 16.37 -10.59
CA MET A 27 7.26 16.07 -11.21
C MET A 27 7.19 16.55 -12.66
N GLY A 28 7.89 17.66 -12.95
CA GLY A 28 8.10 18.08 -14.33
C GLY A 28 8.85 17.02 -15.13
N PRO A 29 8.97 17.17 -16.46
CA PRO A 29 9.92 16.39 -17.24
C PRO A 29 11.31 16.47 -16.59
N PRO A 30 12.12 15.39 -16.59
CA PRO A 30 13.46 15.39 -15.99
C PRO A 30 14.41 16.48 -16.52
N ASP A 31 14.09 17.11 -17.67
CA ASP A 31 14.86 18.22 -18.26
C ASP A 31 14.32 19.63 -17.90
N ALA A 32 13.27 19.73 -17.07
CA ALA A 32 12.61 21.01 -16.76
C ALA A 32 13.27 21.83 -15.64
N ASP A 33 14.29 21.29 -14.96
CA ASP A 33 15.08 22.05 -13.96
C ASP A 33 15.93 23.17 -14.60
N LEU A 34 15.94 23.29 -15.94
CA LEU A 34 16.73 24.28 -16.69
C LEU A 34 15.92 25.36 -17.41
N LEU A 35 14.59 25.32 -17.41
CA LEU A 35 13.78 26.32 -18.13
C LEU A 35 12.59 26.76 -17.30
N ASP A 36 12.59 28.04 -16.93
CA ASP A 36 11.52 28.86 -16.36
C ASP A 36 10.17 28.16 -16.15
N ASP A 37 9.61 28.38 -14.95
CA ASP A 37 8.31 27.96 -14.37
C ASP A 37 7.06 28.05 -15.28
N LYS A 38 7.20 28.54 -16.51
CA LYS A 38 6.18 28.67 -17.55
C LYS A 38 6.24 27.59 -18.65
N SER A 39 7.27 26.74 -18.70
CA SER A 39 7.47 25.72 -19.74
C SER A 39 6.79 24.37 -19.49
N SER A 40 6.28 24.14 -18.27
CA SER A 40 5.78 22.82 -17.81
C SER A 40 4.51 22.31 -18.51
N THR A 41 3.88 23.12 -19.36
CA THR A 41 2.65 22.78 -20.10
C THR A 41 2.85 22.53 -21.60
N GLU A 42 4.02 22.81 -22.18
CA GLU A 42 4.23 22.70 -23.64
C GLU A 42 4.25 21.25 -24.17
N HIS A 43 4.50 20.27 -23.31
CA HIS A 43 4.51 18.84 -23.68
C HIS A 43 3.18 18.11 -23.40
N LEU A 44 2.18 18.78 -22.81
CA LEU A 44 0.90 18.16 -22.50
C LEU A 44 0.01 18.18 -23.74
N LYS A 45 -0.37 16.99 -24.22
CA LYS A 45 -1.33 16.86 -25.32
C LYS A 45 -2.66 17.47 -24.87
N LEU A 46 -3.16 18.46 -25.59
CA LEU A 46 -4.52 18.98 -25.38
C LEU A 46 -5.52 17.91 -25.83
N SER A 47 -6.45 17.52 -24.94
CA SER A 47 -7.58 16.69 -25.32
C SER A 47 -8.52 17.44 -26.27
N GLN A 48 -9.44 16.71 -26.92
CA GLN A 48 -10.47 17.27 -27.80
C GLN A 48 -11.34 18.36 -27.12
N ASN A 49 -11.35 18.42 -25.79
CA ASN A 49 -12.11 19.40 -24.99
C ASN A 49 -11.23 20.56 -24.47
N GLY A 50 -9.97 20.67 -24.90
CA GLY A 50 -9.03 21.70 -24.44
C GLY A 50 -8.43 21.45 -23.05
N ILE A 51 -8.76 20.34 -22.39
CA ILE A 51 -8.17 19.95 -21.10
C ILE A 51 -6.85 19.23 -21.36
N PRO A 52 -5.72 19.63 -20.75
CA PRO A 52 -4.45 18.93 -20.88
C PRO A 52 -4.54 17.47 -20.39
N GLU A 53 -3.92 16.54 -21.12
CA GLU A 53 -3.80 15.13 -20.73
C GLU A 53 -2.40 14.80 -20.22
N LEU A 54 -2.32 14.07 -19.11
CA LEU A 54 -1.09 13.55 -18.52
C LEU A 54 -1.19 12.03 -18.38
N ASN A 55 -0.34 11.31 -19.11
CA ASN A 55 -0.23 9.87 -19.04
C ASN A 55 0.98 9.48 -18.17
N ILE A 56 0.77 8.65 -17.16
CA ILE A 56 1.80 8.27 -16.19
C ILE A 56 1.92 6.75 -16.20
N LEU A 57 3.10 6.23 -16.55
CA LEU A 57 3.41 4.81 -16.45
C LEU A 57 4.14 4.51 -15.14
N LEU A 58 3.55 3.64 -14.32
CA LEU A 58 4.12 3.12 -13.09
C LEU A 58 4.62 1.69 -13.32
N VAL A 59 5.93 1.52 -13.29
CA VAL A 59 6.58 0.21 -13.44
C VAL A 59 7.06 -0.26 -12.07
N GLY A 60 6.53 -1.39 -11.58
CA GLY A 60 6.96 -1.97 -10.31
C GLY A 60 6.73 -1.05 -9.09
N SER A 61 5.63 -0.28 -9.10
CA SER A 61 5.30 0.65 -8.02
C SER A 61 4.95 -0.06 -6.70
N ILE A 62 4.66 -1.38 -6.74
CA ILE A 62 4.33 -2.25 -5.60
C ILE A 62 2.98 -1.90 -4.93
N ASP A 63 2.74 -0.64 -4.58
CA ASP A 63 1.54 -0.18 -3.92
C ASP A 63 0.94 1.08 -4.60
N ALA A 64 -0.23 1.51 -4.10
CA ALA A 64 -1.00 2.61 -4.68
C ALA A 64 -0.63 4.01 -4.14
N ARG A 65 0.39 4.14 -3.29
CA ARG A 65 0.65 5.40 -2.55
C ARG A 65 0.89 6.61 -3.45
N HIS A 66 1.56 6.43 -4.59
CA HIS A 66 1.86 7.51 -5.52
C HIS A 66 0.60 7.98 -6.24
N ILE A 67 -0.29 7.05 -6.58
CA ILE A 67 -1.61 7.36 -7.15
C ILE A 67 -2.43 8.13 -6.11
N LEU A 68 -2.54 7.61 -4.89
CA LEU A 68 -3.29 8.25 -3.79
C LEU A 68 -2.74 9.65 -3.45
N LYS A 69 -1.41 9.82 -3.45
CA LYS A 69 -0.76 11.13 -3.24
C LYS A 69 -1.03 12.11 -4.36
N THR A 70 -1.00 11.62 -5.58
CA THR A 70 -1.32 12.44 -6.74
C THR A 70 -2.78 12.88 -6.68
N MET A 71 -3.72 11.96 -6.44
CA MET A 71 -5.16 12.23 -6.33
C MET A 71 -5.47 13.25 -5.22
N SER A 72 -4.88 13.08 -4.03
CA SER A 72 -5.15 13.97 -2.89
C SER A 72 -4.63 15.40 -3.09
N GLN A 73 -3.70 15.60 -4.01
CA GLN A 73 -3.07 16.88 -4.32
C GLN A 73 -3.47 17.45 -5.70
N MET A 74 -4.41 16.82 -6.43
CA MET A 74 -4.89 17.29 -7.73
C MET A 74 -5.37 18.74 -7.71
N HIS A 75 -6.08 19.16 -6.67
CA HIS A 75 -6.57 20.54 -6.51
C HIS A 75 -5.47 21.61 -6.39
N ARG A 76 -4.19 21.21 -6.23
CA ARG A 76 -3.05 22.13 -6.16
C ARG A 76 -2.45 22.46 -7.52
N GLN A 77 -2.86 21.74 -8.56
CA GLN A 77 -2.29 21.82 -9.89
C GLN A 77 -3.36 22.27 -10.90
N PRO A 78 -2.96 22.84 -12.05
CA PRO A 78 -3.89 23.12 -13.14
C PRO A 78 -4.70 21.88 -13.53
N GLN A 79 -5.99 22.08 -13.78
CA GLN A 79 -6.92 21.02 -14.14
C GLN A 79 -6.41 20.27 -15.38
N ARG A 80 -6.27 18.96 -15.24
CA ARG A 80 -5.81 18.06 -16.29
C ARG A 80 -6.45 16.69 -16.13
N LYS A 81 -6.58 15.96 -17.23
CA LYS A 81 -6.99 14.55 -17.23
C LYS A 81 -5.75 13.69 -17.01
N ILE A 82 -5.76 12.86 -15.96
CA ILE A 82 -4.63 12.01 -15.60
C ILE A 82 -5.00 10.55 -15.85
N SER A 83 -4.16 9.84 -16.59
CA SER A 83 -4.29 8.41 -16.85
C SER A 83 -3.07 7.68 -16.29
N PHE A 84 -3.29 6.79 -15.32
CA PHE A 84 -2.25 5.93 -14.75
C PHE A 84 -2.25 4.58 -15.46
N TYR A 85 -1.08 4.17 -15.96
CA TYR A 85 -0.84 2.84 -16.50
C TYR A 85 0.05 2.08 -15.51
N ILE A 86 -0.39 0.90 -15.09
CA ILE A 86 0.31 0.12 -14.06
C ILE A 86 0.89 -1.12 -14.71
N LEU A 87 2.22 -1.22 -14.72
CA LEU A 87 2.96 -2.41 -15.14
C LEU A 87 3.54 -3.07 -13.90
N GLU A 88 2.89 -4.13 -13.44
CA GLU A 88 3.27 -4.85 -12.23
C GLU A 88 3.29 -6.37 -12.52
N ASN A 89 4.38 -7.02 -12.14
CA ASN A 89 4.55 -8.46 -12.38
C ASN A 89 3.88 -9.30 -11.28
N ASN A 90 3.70 -8.71 -10.09
CA ASN A 90 3.05 -9.38 -8.98
C ASN A 90 1.55 -9.06 -8.93
N LEU A 91 0.71 -10.02 -9.30
CA LEU A 91 -0.75 -9.86 -9.23
C LEU A 91 -1.28 -9.68 -7.80
N GLU A 92 -0.57 -10.16 -6.77
CA GLU A 92 -0.96 -9.92 -5.37
C GLU A 92 -0.76 -8.44 -4.99
N ALA A 93 0.24 -7.78 -5.59
CA ALA A 93 0.44 -6.34 -5.47
C ALA A 93 -0.65 -5.57 -6.24
N VAL A 94 -0.98 -5.98 -7.47
CA VAL A 94 -2.11 -5.42 -8.25
C VAL A 94 -3.43 -5.53 -7.48
N SER A 95 -3.71 -6.70 -6.89
CA SER A 95 -4.88 -6.92 -6.03
C SER A 95 -4.94 -5.94 -4.85
N ARG A 96 -3.81 -5.66 -4.20
CA ARG A 96 -3.72 -4.68 -3.10
C ARG A 96 -3.90 -3.25 -3.59
N GLN A 97 -3.34 -2.90 -4.74
CA GLN A 97 -3.55 -1.59 -5.35
C GLN A 97 -5.04 -1.35 -5.64
N LEU A 98 -5.73 -2.34 -6.23
CA LEU A 98 -7.18 -2.30 -6.44
C LEU A 98 -7.94 -2.11 -5.12
N LEU A 99 -7.57 -2.85 -4.07
CA LEU A 99 -8.18 -2.73 -2.75
C LEU A 99 -8.04 -1.33 -2.17
N PHE A 100 -6.85 -0.74 -2.21
CA PHE A 100 -6.60 0.60 -1.67
C PHE A 100 -7.27 1.71 -2.49
N LEU A 101 -7.30 1.57 -3.82
CA LEU A 101 -8.04 2.50 -4.69
C LEU A 101 -9.56 2.39 -4.44
N ASN A 102 -10.10 1.18 -4.26
CA ASN A 102 -11.51 1.01 -3.95
C ASN A 102 -11.88 1.62 -2.58
N LEU A 103 -11.07 1.38 -1.55
CA LEU A 103 -11.26 1.98 -0.21
C LEU A 103 -11.21 3.51 -0.24
N ALA A 104 -10.26 4.07 -1.00
CA ALA A 104 -10.15 5.51 -1.22
C ALA A 104 -11.40 6.10 -1.88
N LEU A 105 -12.01 5.37 -2.82
CA LEU A 105 -13.19 5.79 -3.58
C LEU A 105 -14.52 5.43 -2.92
N GLU A 106 -14.50 4.75 -1.76
CA GLU A 106 -15.72 4.37 -1.04
C GLU A 106 -16.59 5.63 -0.78
N PRO A 107 -17.92 5.57 -0.88
CA PRO A 107 -18.75 6.74 -0.61
C PRO A 107 -18.66 7.19 0.88
N PRO A 108 -18.57 8.50 1.18
CA PRO A 108 -18.50 9.01 2.56
C PRO A 108 -19.71 8.65 3.44
N ASP A 109 -20.87 8.40 2.83
CA ASP A 109 -22.10 7.93 3.47
C ASP A 109 -22.02 6.46 3.92
N LYS A 110 -21.15 5.66 3.30
CA LYS A 110 -20.93 4.25 3.67
C LYS A 110 -19.82 4.07 4.68
N MET A 111 -18.73 4.82 4.55
CA MET A 111 -17.57 4.68 5.42
C MET A 111 -17.00 6.07 5.75
N GLY A 112 -16.90 6.37 7.04
CA GLY A 112 -16.36 7.64 7.51
C GLY A 112 -14.87 7.75 7.23
N LEU A 113 -14.35 8.98 7.16
CA LEU A 113 -12.94 9.23 6.88
C LEU A 113 -11.99 8.46 7.82
N GLN A 114 -12.22 8.61 9.12
CA GLN A 114 -11.40 7.95 10.14
C GLN A 114 -11.42 6.43 9.97
N GLU A 115 -12.59 5.85 9.72
CA GLU A 115 -12.75 4.41 9.50
C GLU A 115 -11.97 3.94 8.28
N LYS A 116 -12.01 4.69 7.17
CA LYS A 116 -11.20 4.38 5.98
C LYS A 116 -9.71 4.43 6.26
N SER A 117 -9.24 5.44 7.00
CA SER A 117 -7.83 5.59 7.30
C SER A 117 -7.33 4.51 8.25
N GLU A 118 -8.13 4.13 9.25
CA GLU A 118 -7.83 2.98 10.11
C GLU A 118 -7.79 1.66 9.30
N THR A 119 -8.80 1.43 8.45
CA THR A 119 -8.91 0.26 7.56
C THR A 119 -7.72 0.16 6.60
N LEU A 120 -7.32 1.29 6.00
CA LEU A 120 -6.16 1.38 5.10
C LEU A 120 -4.88 0.94 5.80
N LEU A 121 -4.62 1.46 6.99
CA LEU A 121 -3.40 1.16 7.74
C LEU A 121 -3.34 -0.31 8.16
N GLU A 122 -4.46 -0.87 8.62
CA GLU A 122 -4.55 -2.29 8.96
C GLU A 122 -4.27 -3.18 7.75
N LEU A 123 -4.96 -2.96 6.63
CA LEU A 123 -4.78 -3.74 5.41
C LEU A 123 -3.36 -3.58 4.85
N MET A 124 -2.78 -2.38 4.96
CA MET A 124 -1.44 -2.11 4.48
C MET A 124 -0.36 -2.81 5.29
N GLY A 125 -0.37 -2.64 6.62
CA GLY A 125 0.82 -2.89 7.45
C GLY A 125 0.66 -3.94 8.54
N ASN A 126 -0.55 -4.40 8.84
CA ASN A 126 -0.76 -5.36 9.92
C ASN A 126 -0.90 -6.79 9.39
N THR A 127 -0.24 -7.74 10.05
CA THR A 127 -0.43 -9.17 9.82
C THR A 127 -1.81 -9.67 10.28
N LEU A 128 -2.43 -8.96 11.21
CA LEU A 128 -3.72 -9.30 11.81
C LEU A 128 -4.69 -8.12 11.68
N LEU A 129 -5.96 -8.44 11.48
CA LEU A 129 -7.05 -7.50 11.24
C LEU A 129 -8.07 -7.60 12.37
N ARG A 130 -8.78 -6.48 12.59
CA ARG A 130 -10.05 -6.51 13.32
C ARG A 130 -11.11 -7.24 12.50
N ASN A 131 -12.12 -7.81 13.18
CA ASN A 131 -13.25 -8.47 12.52
C ASN A 131 -13.94 -7.57 11.47
N GLN A 132 -14.11 -6.27 11.74
CA GLN A 132 -14.70 -5.32 10.81
C GLN A 132 -13.88 -5.16 9.53
N THR A 133 -12.56 -4.96 9.66
CA THR A 133 -11.63 -4.85 8.53
C THR A 133 -11.59 -6.15 7.70
N ALA A 134 -11.65 -7.31 8.37
CA ALA A 134 -11.71 -8.60 7.70
C ALA A 134 -13.03 -8.81 6.94
N ALA A 135 -14.16 -8.40 7.52
CA ALA A 135 -15.46 -8.45 6.84
C ALA A 135 -15.48 -7.55 5.61
N TYR A 136 -14.95 -6.33 5.71
CA TYR A 136 -14.77 -5.43 4.57
C TYR A 136 -13.93 -6.07 3.46
N LEU A 137 -12.79 -6.68 3.81
CA LEU A 137 -11.95 -7.39 2.85
C LEU A 137 -12.70 -8.52 2.12
N GLN A 138 -13.50 -9.31 2.84
CA GLN A 138 -14.27 -10.41 2.25
C GLN A 138 -15.36 -9.90 1.30
N GLU A 139 -16.07 -8.83 1.67
CA GLU A 139 -17.05 -8.15 0.82
C GLU A 139 -16.38 -7.66 -0.47
N LYS A 140 -15.28 -6.92 -0.36
CA LYS A 140 -14.59 -6.37 -1.53
C LYS A 140 -13.97 -7.45 -2.39
N ALA A 141 -13.45 -8.53 -1.80
CA ALA A 141 -12.95 -9.68 -2.56
C ALA A 141 -14.07 -10.33 -3.41
N ALA A 142 -15.29 -10.47 -2.88
CA ALA A 142 -16.43 -10.95 -3.66
C ALA A 142 -16.79 -10.02 -4.82
N LEU A 143 -16.72 -8.71 -4.58
CA LEU A 143 -16.97 -7.68 -5.60
C LEU A 143 -15.88 -7.68 -6.69
N PHE A 144 -14.61 -7.81 -6.32
CA PHE A 144 -13.49 -7.81 -7.26
C PHE A 144 -13.47 -9.03 -8.16
N ILE A 145 -13.92 -10.19 -7.68
CA ILE A 145 -14.14 -11.36 -8.54
C ILE A 145 -15.08 -10.96 -9.68
N ARG A 146 -16.24 -10.35 -9.37
CA ARG A 146 -17.20 -9.91 -10.39
C ARG A 146 -16.59 -8.91 -11.36
N TYR A 147 -15.82 -7.93 -10.89
CA TYR A 147 -15.18 -6.95 -11.77
C TYR A 147 -14.20 -7.57 -12.77
N ILE A 148 -13.54 -8.66 -12.41
CA ILE A 148 -12.57 -9.31 -13.30
C ILE A 148 -13.23 -10.32 -14.25
N THR A 149 -14.30 -10.97 -13.80
CA THR A 149 -15.00 -12.00 -14.59
C THR A 149 -16.08 -11.43 -15.51
N ASP A 150 -16.64 -10.28 -15.19
CA ASP A 150 -17.75 -9.65 -15.91
C ASP A 150 -17.41 -8.19 -16.26
N SER A 151 -17.03 -7.97 -17.53
CA SER A 151 -16.62 -6.65 -18.03
C SER A 151 -17.77 -5.65 -18.10
N ASP A 152 -19.01 -6.10 -18.34
CA ASP A 152 -20.17 -5.20 -18.39
C ASP A 152 -20.54 -4.72 -16.98
N PHE A 153 -20.49 -5.63 -16.00
CA PHE A 153 -20.65 -5.28 -14.60
C PHE A 153 -19.55 -4.33 -14.14
N GLN A 154 -18.30 -4.54 -14.57
CA GLN A 154 -17.19 -3.67 -14.23
C GLN A 154 -17.34 -2.27 -14.82
N LEU A 155 -17.66 -2.14 -16.10
CA LEU A 155 -17.82 -0.84 -16.76
C LEU A 155 -18.98 -0.04 -16.15
N SER A 156 -20.05 -0.71 -15.73
CA SER A 156 -21.20 -0.05 -15.09
C SER A 156 -20.94 0.39 -13.64
N ASN A 157 -20.11 -0.32 -12.88
CA ASN A 157 -19.93 -0.09 -11.43
C ASN A 157 -18.57 0.52 -11.06
N LEU A 158 -17.54 0.33 -11.88
CA LEU A 158 -16.19 0.85 -11.67
C LEU A 158 -15.54 1.28 -12.99
N PRO A 159 -16.16 2.22 -13.76
CA PRO A 159 -15.67 2.64 -15.10
C PRO A 159 -14.28 3.27 -15.10
N VAL A 160 -13.74 3.60 -13.93
CA VAL A 160 -12.51 4.35 -13.73
C VAL A 160 -11.25 3.49 -13.78
N LEU A 161 -11.43 2.18 -13.67
CA LEU A 161 -10.36 1.21 -13.83
C LEU A 161 -10.58 0.44 -15.11
N ASP A 162 -9.52 0.27 -15.89
CA ASP A 162 -9.55 -0.52 -17.11
C ASP A 162 -8.75 -1.82 -16.90
N PHE A 163 -9.41 -2.95 -17.16
CA PHE A 163 -8.84 -4.29 -17.08
C PHE A 163 -8.64 -4.94 -18.47
N SER A 164 -8.83 -4.18 -19.55
CA SER A 164 -8.71 -4.65 -20.93
C SER A 164 -7.33 -5.22 -21.26
N ALA A 165 -6.27 -4.67 -20.66
CA ALA A 165 -4.90 -5.10 -20.85
C ALA A 165 -4.54 -6.43 -20.14
N LEU A 166 -5.37 -6.91 -19.19
CA LEU A 166 -5.12 -8.15 -18.47
C LEU A 166 -5.39 -9.37 -19.36
N LYS A 167 -4.42 -10.27 -19.44
CA LYS A 167 -4.56 -11.57 -20.12
C LYS A 167 -5.52 -12.47 -19.33
N PHE A 168 -6.19 -13.40 -20.01
CA PHE A 168 -7.08 -14.38 -19.36
C PHE A 168 -6.41 -15.10 -18.18
N ARG A 169 -5.16 -15.54 -18.35
CA ARG A 169 -4.38 -16.17 -17.26
C ARG A 169 -4.20 -15.26 -16.03
N GLU A 170 -4.03 -13.96 -16.23
CA GLU A 170 -3.87 -13.00 -15.14
C GLU A 170 -5.21 -12.77 -14.44
N ARG A 171 -6.31 -12.73 -15.20
CA ARG A 171 -7.68 -12.67 -14.65
C ARG A 171 -8.00 -13.87 -13.78
N ASP A 172 -7.70 -15.10 -14.24
CA ASP A 172 -7.88 -16.32 -13.46
C ASP A 172 -7.06 -16.31 -12.16
N GLN A 173 -5.83 -15.79 -12.23
CA GLN A 173 -4.96 -15.67 -11.04
C GLN A 173 -5.48 -14.64 -10.04
N LEU A 174 -5.96 -13.49 -10.52
CA LEU A 174 -6.58 -12.47 -9.66
C LEU A 174 -7.86 -13.01 -9.02
N GLU A 175 -8.70 -13.71 -9.77
CA GLU A 175 -9.87 -14.40 -9.21
C GLU A 175 -9.45 -15.36 -8.09
N ALA A 176 -8.44 -16.20 -8.31
CA ALA A 176 -7.95 -17.13 -7.29
C ALA A 176 -7.36 -16.43 -6.05
N ILE A 177 -6.77 -15.24 -6.20
CA ILE A 177 -6.31 -14.40 -5.07
C ILE A 177 -7.53 -13.92 -4.28
N PHE A 178 -8.55 -13.39 -4.95
CA PHE A 178 -9.75 -12.86 -4.29
C PHE A 178 -10.61 -13.95 -3.66
N GLN A 179 -10.73 -15.13 -4.28
CA GLN A 179 -11.38 -16.28 -3.67
C GLN A 179 -10.70 -16.68 -2.34
N PHE A 180 -9.37 -16.57 -2.29
CA PHE A 180 -8.62 -16.79 -1.06
C PHE A 180 -8.85 -15.69 -0.01
N TRP A 181 -8.89 -14.42 -0.41
CA TRP A 181 -9.21 -13.32 0.50
C TRP A 181 -10.63 -13.44 1.07
N ARG A 182 -11.58 -13.89 0.26
CA ARG A 182 -12.99 -14.13 0.63
C ARG A 182 -13.17 -15.31 1.59
N ASN A 183 -12.26 -16.27 1.60
CA ASN A 183 -12.37 -17.44 2.48
C ASN A 183 -12.47 -16.97 3.95
N PRO A 184 -13.50 -17.37 4.73
CA PRO A 184 -13.62 -16.94 6.12
C PRO A 184 -12.72 -17.71 7.08
N ASP A 185 -12.18 -18.87 6.68
CA ASP A 185 -11.38 -19.72 7.55
C ASP A 185 -10.06 -19.04 7.95
N PRO A 186 -9.81 -18.78 9.25
CA PRO A 186 -8.55 -18.21 9.72
C PRO A 186 -7.37 -19.18 9.54
N GLN A 187 -7.60 -20.50 9.50
CA GLN A 187 -6.54 -21.50 9.34
C GLN A 187 -5.97 -21.52 7.90
N ALA A 188 -6.71 -20.97 6.94
CA ALA A 188 -6.24 -20.84 5.55
C ALA A 188 -4.96 -19.99 5.43
N PHE A 189 -4.62 -19.18 6.43
CA PHE A 189 -3.39 -18.37 6.46
C PHE A 189 -2.86 -18.14 7.87
N GLN A 190 -1.99 -19.04 8.33
CA GLN A 190 -1.42 -18.99 9.68
C GLN A 190 -0.27 -17.98 9.81
N ILE A 191 -0.57 -16.70 9.54
CA ILE A 191 0.41 -15.61 9.46
C ILE A 191 1.28 -15.45 10.72
N LYS A 192 0.74 -15.67 11.92
CA LYS A 192 1.50 -15.59 13.18
C LYS A 192 2.71 -16.54 13.17
N GLN A 193 2.49 -17.78 12.73
CA GLN A 193 3.53 -18.82 12.67
C GLN A 193 4.49 -18.56 11.51
N LEU A 194 3.98 -18.11 10.36
CA LEU A 194 4.81 -17.74 9.22
C LEU A 194 5.73 -16.56 9.54
N TRP A 195 5.24 -15.56 10.28
CA TRP A 195 6.02 -14.43 10.75
C TRP A 195 7.12 -14.88 11.72
N ASP A 196 6.77 -15.70 12.72
CA ASP A 196 7.73 -16.24 13.68
C ASP A 196 8.82 -17.10 13.01
N LEU A 197 8.43 -17.99 12.10
CA LEU A 197 9.35 -18.81 11.32
C LEU A 197 10.34 -17.92 10.57
N ARG A 198 9.86 -16.84 9.96
CA ARG A 198 10.68 -15.89 9.22
C ARG A 198 11.64 -15.13 10.13
N LEU A 199 11.20 -14.70 11.31
CA LEU A 199 12.06 -14.09 12.33
C LEU A 199 13.17 -15.04 12.76
N ARG A 200 12.84 -16.31 13.02
CA ARG A 200 13.83 -17.34 13.40
C ARG A 200 14.85 -17.57 12.29
N GLN A 201 14.39 -17.68 11.05
CA GLN A 201 15.28 -17.83 9.88
C GLN A 201 16.20 -16.63 9.68
N TYR A 202 15.68 -15.41 9.83
CA TYR A 202 16.46 -14.18 9.63
C TYR A 202 17.44 -13.90 10.78
N LEU A 203 17.01 -14.09 12.03
CA LEU A 203 17.82 -13.75 13.19
C LEU A 203 18.78 -14.87 13.60
N GLY A 204 18.44 -16.12 13.30
CA GLY A 204 19.23 -17.29 13.69
C GLY A 204 19.47 -17.32 15.20
N THR A 205 20.74 -17.43 15.59
CA THR A 205 21.17 -17.42 16.99
C THR A 205 20.83 -16.14 17.75
N ARG A 206 20.52 -15.04 17.05
CA ARG A 206 20.13 -13.76 17.65
C ARG A 206 18.63 -13.64 17.92
N TYR A 207 17.84 -14.68 17.67
CA TYR A 207 16.39 -14.65 17.85
C TYR A 207 16.00 -14.40 19.32
N ASP A 208 16.72 -14.98 20.28
CA ASP A 208 16.44 -14.79 21.71
C ASP A 208 16.91 -13.40 22.21
N SER A 209 17.92 -12.82 21.56
CA SER A 209 18.42 -11.46 21.82
C SER A 209 17.84 -10.39 20.86
N ARG A 210 16.72 -10.71 20.18
CA ARG A 210 16.16 -9.88 19.10
C ARG A 210 15.79 -8.45 19.48
N ARG A 211 15.55 -8.19 20.78
CA ARG A 211 15.30 -6.84 21.27
C ARG A 211 16.49 -5.90 21.02
N GLY A 212 17.71 -6.36 21.30
CA GLY A 212 18.92 -5.57 21.04
C GLY A 212 19.20 -5.41 19.55
N VAL A 213 18.90 -6.44 18.73
CA VAL A 213 18.99 -6.33 17.26
C VAL A 213 18.01 -5.29 16.73
N CYS A 214 16.79 -5.30 17.24
CA CYS A 214 15.75 -4.35 16.87
C CYS A 214 16.12 -2.90 17.22
N ASP A 215 16.71 -2.68 18.38
CA ASP A 215 17.16 -1.36 18.83
C ASP A 215 18.25 -0.81 17.89
N TRP A 216 19.26 -1.63 17.62
CA TRP A 216 20.32 -1.29 16.67
C TRP A 216 19.79 -1.06 15.25
N ASP A 217 18.89 -1.92 14.76
CA ASP A 217 18.26 -1.77 13.44
C ASP A 217 17.49 -0.44 13.35
N LEU A 218 16.74 -0.07 14.39
CA LEU A 218 15.99 1.19 14.41
C LEU A 218 16.92 2.39 14.33
N THR A 219 17.95 2.44 15.17
CA THR A 219 18.86 3.60 15.19
C THR A 219 19.66 3.68 13.90
N MET A 220 20.36 2.61 13.53
CA MET A 220 21.35 2.65 12.46
C MET A 220 20.73 2.56 11.06
N LYS A 221 19.59 1.88 10.89
CA LYS A 221 18.98 1.72 9.55
C LYS A 221 17.83 2.66 9.28
N LEU A 222 17.15 3.18 10.31
CA LEU A 222 15.98 4.04 10.14
C LEU A 222 16.28 5.47 10.60
N HIS A 223 16.71 5.68 11.85
CA HIS A 223 16.91 7.02 12.40
C HIS A 223 18.04 7.77 11.70
N GLU A 224 19.19 7.13 11.46
CA GLU A 224 20.30 7.74 10.68
C GLU A 224 19.90 8.10 9.25
N HIS A 225 18.81 7.51 8.74
CA HIS A 225 18.26 7.77 7.42
C HIS A 225 17.01 8.68 7.47
N GLY A 226 16.83 9.43 8.56
CA GLY A 226 15.80 10.46 8.69
C GLY A 226 14.47 10.01 9.28
N ALA A 227 14.29 8.72 9.58
CA ALA A 227 13.05 8.18 10.14
C ALA A 227 12.97 8.30 11.68
N ILE A 228 13.48 9.41 12.24
CA ILE A 228 13.56 9.69 13.69
C ILE A 228 12.20 9.71 14.40
N THR A 229 11.12 9.77 13.64
CA THR A 229 9.74 9.79 14.13
C THR A 229 9.21 8.42 14.52
N ILE A 230 9.89 7.34 14.16
CA ILE A 230 9.51 5.97 14.52
C ILE A 230 10.04 5.67 15.92
N ASN A 231 9.17 5.40 16.89
CA ASN A 231 9.61 5.08 18.24
C ASN A 231 9.92 3.59 18.41
N PHE A 232 10.76 3.29 19.40
CA PHE A 232 11.20 1.92 19.68
C PHE A 232 10.04 0.98 20.07
N HIS A 233 9.05 1.45 20.82
CA HIS A 233 7.95 0.60 21.27
C HIS A 233 7.11 0.09 20.09
N GLU A 234 6.68 0.98 19.19
CA GLU A 234 5.93 0.62 17.99
C GLU A 234 6.75 -0.27 17.06
N PHE A 235 8.00 0.11 16.81
CA PHE A 235 8.87 -0.65 15.92
C PHE A 235 9.16 -2.05 16.47
N PHE A 236 9.47 -2.17 17.76
CA PHE A 236 9.71 -3.47 18.39
C PHE A 236 8.45 -4.32 18.45
N HIS A 237 7.29 -3.73 18.75
CA HIS A 237 6.01 -4.43 18.70
C HIS A 237 5.79 -5.02 17.30
N TRP A 238 5.90 -4.21 16.24
CA TRP A 238 5.77 -4.67 14.86
C TRP A 238 6.79 -5.74 14.49
N ARG A 239 8.07 -5.56 14.84
CA ARG A 239 9.11 -6.58 14.59
C ARG A 239 8.74 -7.91 15.22
N ASN A 240 8.11 -7.90 16.40
CA ASN A 240 7.78 -9.11 17.15
C ASN A 240 6.43 -9.74 16.73
N THR A 241 5.44 -8.96 16.29
CA THR A 241 4.07 -9.44 16.02
C THR A 241 3.63 -9.34 14.56
N GLY A 242 4.27 -8.47 13.78
CA GLY A 242 3.85 -8.06 12.44
C GLY A 242 2.67 -7.09 12.42
N VAL A 243 2.23 -6.57 13.57
CA VAL A 243 1.17 -5.56 13.66
C VAL A 243 1.83 -4.18 13.78
N ALA A 244 1.65 -3.33 12.78
CA ALA A 244 2.33 -2.02 12.72
C ALA A 244 1.51 -0.89 13.35
N PHE A 245 0.18 -0.96 13.21
CA PHE A 245 -0.74 0.11 13.59
C PHE A 245 -1.86 -0.44 14.47
N GLU A 246 -1.76 -0.22 15.78
CA GLU A 246 -2.78 -0.62 16.75
C GLU A 246 -3.80 0.51 16.97
N MET A 247 -5.08 0.18 16.73
CA MET A 247 -6.20 1.12 16.86
C MET A 247 -7.01 0.82 18.11
N ARG A 248 -6.91 1.68 19.13
CA ARG A 248 -7.69 1.59 20.38
C ARG A 248 -7.38 0.27 21.11
N GLU A 249 -8.14 -0.10 22.13
CA GLU A 249 -8.06 -1.41 22.79
C GLU A 249 -8.73 -2.49 21.91
N ALA A 250 -8.42 -2.52 20.61
CA ALA A 250 -9.02 -3.45 19.68
C ALA A 250 -8.31 -4.81 19.70
N THR A 251 -9.09 -5.86 19.44
CA THR A 251 -8.56 -7.22 19.29
C THR A 251 -8.19 -7.49 17.84
N TYR A 252 -6.98 -8.02 17.64
CA TYR A 252 -6.44 -8.41 16.33
C TYR A 252 -6.21 -9.92 16.29
N ASP A 253 -7.18 -10.64 15.72
CA ASP A 253 -7.25 -12.10 15.72
C ASP A 253 -7.42 -12.71 14.32
N VAL A 254 -7.90 -11.94 13.33
CA VAL A 254 -8.11 -12.43 11.97
C VAL A 254 -6.88 -12.23 11.08
N PRO A 255 -6.38 -13.25 10.36
CA PRO A 255 -5.22 -13.08 9.47
C PRO A 255 -5.47 -12.10 8.31
N ASN A 256 -4.54 -11.18 8.10
CA ASN A 256 -4.52 -10.33 6.92
C ASN A 256 -4.05 -11.13 5.68
N LYS A 257 -5.01 -11.71 4.96
CA LYS A 257 -4.75 -12.52 3.76
C LYS A 257 -4.17 -11.73 2.58
N THR A 258 -4.23 -10.40 2.63
CA THR A 258 -3.64 -9.55 1.59
C THR A 258 -2.11 -9.56 1.63
N LEU A 259 -1.49 -9.99 2.74
CA LEU A 259 -0.05 -10.14 2.88
C LEU A 259 0.46 -11.54 2.54
N ALA A 260 -0.42 -12.42 2.03
CA ALA A 260 -0.02 -13.72 1.54
C ALA A 260 0.48 -13.61 0.11
N SER A 261 1.64 -14.20 -0.17
CA SER A 261 2.06 -14.46 -1.55
C SER A 261 2.07 -15.96 -1.83
N ARG A 262 2.03 -16.34 -3.10
CA ARG A 262 2.20 -17.72 -3.58
C ARG A 262 3.57 -17.88 -4.22
N ARG A 263 4.28 -18.96 -3.87
CA ARG A 263 5.60 -19.28 -4.43
C ARG A 263 5.75 -20.77 -4.66
N LEU A 264 6.60 -21.12 -5.63
CA LEU A 264 7.11 -22.47 -5.74
C LEU A 264 8.30 -22.61 -4.78
N ILE A 265 8.16 -23.46 -3.78
CA ILE A 265 9.25 -23.85 -2.88
C ILE A 265 9.78 -25.22 -3.31
N ARG A 266 11.10 -25.42 -3.24
CA ARG A 266 11.67 -26.75 -3.51
C ARG A 266 11.58 -27.59 -2.25
N HIS A 267 10.83 -28.68 -2.31
CA HIS A 267 10.75 -29.66 -1.24
C HIS A 267 11.17 -31.02 -1.80
N LYS A 268 12.24 -31.61 -1.26
CA LYS A 268 12.85 -32.85 -1.77
C LYS A 268 13.18 -32.82 -3.27
N GLY A 269 13.57 -31.65 -3.80
CA GLY A 269 13.93 -31.45 -5.20
C GLY A 269 12.78 -31.02 -6.11
N GLU A 270 11.53 -31.24 -5.70
CA GLU A 270 10.33 -30.91 -6.47
C GLU A 270 9.78 -29.51 -6.12
N PRO A 271 9.32 -28.72 -7.12
CA PRO A 271 8.69 -27.43 -6.88
C PRO A 271 7.23 -27.62 -6.42
N ILE A 272 6.94 -27.25 -5.17
CA ILE A 272 5.60 -27.30 -4.58
C ILE A 272 5.05 -25.87 -4.45
N PRO A 273 3.83 -25.57 -4.92
CA PRO A 273 3.20 -24.29 -4.65
C PRO A 273 2.87 -24.18 -3.15
N ALA A 274 3.52 -23.24 -2.48
CA ALA A 274 3.22 -22.83 -1.12
C ALA A 274 2.62 -21.44 -1.10
N ARG A 275 1.82 -21.17 -0.07
CA ARG A 275 1.34 -19.83 0.27
C ARG A 275 1.94 -19.44 1.61
N GLY A 276 2.52 -18.25 1.70
CA GLY A 276 3.28 -17.83 2.87
C GLY A 276 3.47 -16.31 2.93
N TYR A 277 4.24 -15.87 3.92
CA TYR A 277 4.63 -14.47 4.06
C TYR A 277 6.07 -14.25 3.55
N TRP A 278 6.13 -13.81 2.29
CA TRP A 278 7.27 -13.29 1.51
C TRP A 278 7.93 -11.97 1.96
N GLY A 279 7.28 -11.23 2.87
CA GLY A 279 7.44 -9.78 2.99
C GLY A 279 8.45 -9.26 3.99
N ASP A 280 8.67 -7.95 3.96
CA ASP A 280 9.63 -7.28 4.83
C ASP A 280 9.29 -7.46 6.32
N ILE A 281 10.29 -7.93 7.06
CA ILE A 281 10.24 -7.98 8.52
C ILE A 281 11.20 -7.00 9.16
N THR A 282 12.01 -6.25 8.40
CA THR A 282 13.10 -5.42 8.90
C THR A 282 12.78 -3.94 9.00
N THR A 283 12.16 -3.36 7.98
CA THR A 283 12.00 -1.89 7.87
C THR A 283 10.60 -1.43 8.26
N GLY A 284 9.60 -2.17 7.79
CA GLY A 284 8.21 -1.98 8.10
C GLY A 284 7.53 -0.91 7.26
N PRO A 285 6.20 -0.81 7.40
CA PRO A 285 5.37 0.03 6.55
C PRO A 285 5.50 1.54 6.86
N TYR A 286 6.27 1.92 7.87
CA TYR A 286 6.37 3.29 8.40
C TYR A 286 6.95 4.29 7.40
N ILE A 287 7.88 3.86 6.54
CA ILE A 287 8.52 4.74 5.54
C ILE A 287 7.50 5.30 4.54
N THR A 288 6.45 4.54 4.24
CA THR A 288 5.46 4.90 3.22
C THR A 288 4.69 6.17 3.57
N PHE A 289 4.34 6.34 4.86
CA PHE A 289 3.40 7.37 5.32
C PHE A 289 3.80 8.08 6.62
N GLY A 290 4.85 7.64 7.31
CA GLY A 290 5.18 8.07 8.68
C GLY A 290 6.39 9.00 8.82
N ILE A 291 7.18 9.18 7.75
CA ILE A 291 8.41 10.00 7.78
C ILE A 291 8.24 11.37 7.13
N GLU A 292 7.18 11.57 6.35
CA GLU A 292 6.81 12.86 5.77
C GLU A 292 5.38 13.21 6.18
N ALA A 293 5.17 14.47 6.58
CA ALA A 293 3.86 15.01 6.85
C ALA A 293 3.79 16.45 6.37
N GLU A 294 2.63 16.84 5.83
CA GLU A 294 2.42 18.23 5.41
C GLU A 294 2.30 19.20 6.59
N ASP A 295 1.80 18.72 7.73
CA ASP A 295 1.79 19.47 8.98
C ASP A 295 3.08 19.15 9.75
N PRO A 296 4.05 20.08 9.84
CA PRO A 296 5.32 19.84 10.53
C PRO A 296 5.14 19.56 12.04
N THR A 297 4.00 19.93 12.64
CA THR A 297 3.71 19.60 14.04
C THR A 297 3.56 18.10 14.26
N LEU A 298 3.20 17.35 13.20
CA LEU A 298 3.16 15.89 13.18
C LEU A 298 4.54 15.26 13.09
N LEU A 299 5.63 16.01 12.89
CA LEU A 299 6.99 15.46 12.89
C LEU A 299 7.78 15.83 14.14
N LYS A 300 7.26 16.73 14.98
CA LYS A 300 7.93 17.19 16.20
C LYS A 300 8.23 16.05 17.16
N THR A 301 9.39 16.13 17.81
CA THR A 301 9.82 15.27 18.90
C THR A 301 10.02 16.09 20.17
N ILE A 302 9.62 15.56 21.32
CA ILE A 302 9.85 16.13 22.65
C ILE A 302 10.70 15.12 23.41
N ASN A 303 11.90 15.53 23.86
CA ASN A 303 12.87 14.68 24.55
C ASN A 303 13.23 13.39 23.78
N GLY A 304 13.38 13.49 22.45
CA GLY A 304 13.66 12.34 21.59
C GLY A 304 12.46 11.42 21.31
N CYS A 305 11.29 11.71 21.88
CA CYS A 305 10.06 10.95 21.63
C CYS A 305 9.13 11.72 20.69
N PRO A 306 8.46 11.07 19.73
CA PRO A 306 7.43 11.70 18.90
C PRO A 306 6.33 12.38 19.75
N SER A 307 6.01 13.64 19.48
CA SER A 307 5.01 14.41 20.26
C SER A 307 3.58 13.93 20.09
N LYS A 308 3.30 13.20 19.01
CA LYS A 308 1.98 12.72 18.59
C LYS A 308 2.15 11.29 18.04
N LEU A 309 2.20 10.28 18.90
CA LEU A 309 2.47 8.88 18.49
C LEU A 309 1.45 8.34 17.48
N ARG A 310 0.17 8.42 17.84
CA ARG A 310 -0.90 7.58 17.27
C ARG A 310 -1.69 8.23 16.13
N THR A 311 -1.60 9.54 16.02
CA THR A 311 -2.36 10.33 15.04
C THR A 311 -1.64 10.49 13.71
N ARG A 312 -0.38 10.10 13.54
CA ARG A 312 0.40 10.43 12.32
C ARG A 312 -0.01 9.61 11.10
N SER A 313 0.04 8.29 11.19
CA SER A 313 -0.36 7.41 10.09
C SER A 313 -1.86 7.57 9.79
N CYS A 314 -2.68 7.75 10.83
CA CYS A 314 -4.10 8.03 10.68
C CYS A 314 -4.30 9.38 9.98
N HIS A 315 -3.63 10.46 10.42
CA HIS A 315 -3.75 11.77 9.78
C HIS A 315 -3.21 11.78 8.36
N ALA A 316 -2.13 11.06 8.06
CA ALA A 316 -1.63 10.92 6.70
C ALA A 316 -2.70 10.26 5.82
N GLY A 317 -3.23 9.11 6.25
CA GLY A 317 -4.36 8.44 5.60
C GLY A 317 -5.61 9.33 5.49
N ASP A 318 -5.95 10.06 6.54
CA ASP A 318 -7.09 10.98 6.63
C ASP A 318 -6.89 12.12 5.62
N LEU A 319 -5.68 12.68 5.53
CA LEU A 319 -5.34 13.74 4.57
C LEU A 319 -5.43 13.26 3.13
N PHE A 320 -4.99 12.03 2.84
CA PHE A 320 -5.15 11.44 1.50
C PHE A 320 -6.62 11.31 1.12
N ILE A 321 -7.42 10.70 1.99
CA ILE A 321 -8.80 10.32 1.70
C ILE A 321 -9.77 11.50 1.80
N HIS A 322 -9.61 12.37 2.79
CA HIS A 322 -10.47 13.55 3.00
C HIS A 322 -10.43 14.51 1.81
N ARG A 323 -9.24 14.70 1.23
CA ARG A 323 -9.05 15.65 0.13
C ARG A 323 -9.59 15.13 -1.18
N MET A 324 -9.58 13.81 -1.41
CA MET A 324 -10.27 13.20 -2.54
C MET A 324 -11.78 13.48 -2.50
N HIS A 325 -12.40 13.55 -1.32
CA HIS A 325 -13.85 13.79 -1.23
C HIS A 325 -14.29 15.26 -1.18
N ARG A 326 -13.50 16.17 -0.59
CA ARG A 326 -13.94 17.57 -0.37
C ARG A 326 -13.51 18.60 -1.42
N LYS A 327 -12.41 18.38 -2.14
CA LYS A 327 -11.80 19.43 -3.00
C LYS A 327 -11.53 19.03 -4.44
N SER A 328 -11.69 17.76 -4.76
CA SER A 328 -11.66 17.26 -6.12
C SER A 328 -12.98 16.51 -6.33
N PRO A 329 -14.04 17.11 -6.91
CA PRO A 329 -14.97 16.28 -7.63
C PRO A 329 -14.15 15.75 -8.80
N CYS A 330 -13.43 14.63 -8.62
CA CYS A 330 -13.03 13.86 -9.77
C CYS A 330 -14.36 13.48 -10.42
N THR A 331 -14.82 14.29 -11.38
CA THR A 331 -15.78 13.85 -12.38
C THR A 331 -15.04 12.83 -13.21
N MET A 332 -14.99 11.65 -12.62
CA MET A 332 -14.48 10.42 -13.16
C MET A 332 -15.32 10.14 -14.40
N SER A 333 -14.81 10.59 -15.55
CA SER A 333 -15.50 10.47 -16.81
C SER A 333 -15.52 8.99 -17.17
N PRO A 334 -16.68 8.39 -17.51
CA PRO A 334 -16.68 7.04 -18.06
C PRO A 334 -15.85 7.04 -19.36
N PRO A 335 -15.17 5.92 -19.70
CA PRO A 335 -14.59 5.79 -21.02
C PRO A 335 -15.70 5.99 -22.04
N TYR A 336 -15.47 6.88 -23.01
CA TYR A 336 -16.37 7.11 -24.11
C TYR A 336 -16.69 5.77 -24.76
N CYS A 337 -17.93 5.28 -24.63
CA CYS A 337 -18.46 4.32 -25.57
C CYS A 337 -18.44 5.01 -26.93
N MET A 338 -17.50 4.63 -27.80
CA MET A 338 -17.67 4.90 -29.22
C MET A 338 -18.85 4.04 -29.69
N ASN A 339 -19.88 4.73 -30.19
CA ASN A 339 -21.06 4.13 -30.80
C ASN A 339 -20.73 3.17 -31.93
#